data_AF-A0A7Y5EG32-F1
#
_entry.id   AF-A0A7Y5EG32-F1
#
_cell.length_a   1.000
_cell.length_b   1.000
_cell.length_c   1.000
_cell.angle_alpha   90.00
_cell.angle_beta   90.00
_cell.angle_gamma   90.00
#
_symmetry.space_group_name_H-M   'P 1'
#
loop_
_entity.id
_entity.type
_entity.pdbx_description
1 polymer ?
#
loop_
_entity_poly.entity_id
_entity_poly.type
_entity_poly.pdbx_seq_one_letter_code
_entity_poly.pdbx_strand_id
1 'polypeptide(L)'
;LLYSEKYSVQQFLGSFGQTLTKTGEHKYTVDSAKLDKLTKDNLYPGLSELLVGWIPNEVIIKGDTHADELIEVNKVYEEQRSHFDPVKDYIPDYVNMDNMDPSDSAKLSTSNAEINNTVMQKTAAWMSKGGIDEEWDAYCKQLDSIGLQDNIKIWQKWYDTYTK
;
A
#
# COMPACT_ATOMS: atom_id res chain seq x y z
N LEU A 1 2.73 -28.08 15.22
CA LEU A 1 3.30 -27.56 13.95
C LEU A 1 3.59 -26.08 14.13
N LEU A 2 4.72 -25.57 13.61
CA LEU A 2 5.16 -24.17 13.76
C LEU A 2 4.10 -23.14 13.32
N TYR A 3 3.33 -23.49 12.29
CA TYR A 3 2.25 -22.68 11.71
C TYR A 3 0.88 -22.85 12.36
N SER A 4 0.78 -23.55 13.49
CA SER A 4 -0.52 -23.62 14.19
C SER A 4 -0.84 -22.27 14.82
N GLU A 5 -2.12 -21.92 14.89
CA GLU A 5 -2.64 -20.71 15.57
C GLU A 5 -1.90 -20.39 16.87
N LYS A 6 -1.79 -21.36 17.78
CA LYS A 6 -1.13 -21.22 19.08
C LYS A 6 0.29 -20.66 18.96
N TYR A 7 1.05 -21.15 17.98
CA TYR A 7 2.43 -20.72 17.76
C TYR A 7 2.50 -19.45 16.94
N SER A 8 1.59 -19.22 15.99
CA SER A 8 1.52 -17.95 15.25
C SER A 8 1.18 -16.78 16.16
N VAL A 9 0.21 -16.93 17.08
CA VAL A 9 -0.12 -15.91 18.09
C VAL A 9 1.07 -15.61 19.01
N GLN A 10 1.81 -16.63 19.45
CA GLN A 10 2.98 -16.41 20.30
C GLN A 10 4.18 -15.84 19.53
N GLN A 11 4.35 -16.20 18.25
CA GLN A 11 5.35 -15.57 17.41
C GLN A 11 5.00 -14.09 17.19
N PHE A 12 3.73 -13.74 17.05
CA PHE A 12 3.30 -12.36 16.85
C PHE A 12 3.51 -11.50 18.11
N LEU A 13 2.96 -11.93 19.26
CA LEU A 13 2.82 -11.07 20.46
C LEU A 13 3.63 -11.53 21.67
N GLY A 14 4.36 -12.64 21.54
CA GLY A 14 5.24 -13.22 22.54
C GLY A 14 4.69 -14.43 23.31
N SER A 15 5.44 -14.89 24.31
CA SER A 15 5.13 -16.16 24.98
C SER A 15 3.91 -16.08 25.90
N PHE A 16 3.16 -17.18 26.00
CA PHE A 16 2.12 -17.31 27.03
C PHE A 16 2.70 -17.17 28.44
N GLY A 17 1.99 -16.47 29.32
CA GLY A 17 2.44 -16.16 30.68
C GLY A 17 3.43 -15.01 30.78
N GLN A 18 3.96 -14.50 29.65
CA GLN A 18 4.74 -13.27 29.63
C GLN A 18 3.85 -12.08 29.27
N THR A 19 3.47 -11.98 28.01
CA THR A 19 2.62 -10.89 27.46
C THR A 19 1.27 -11.39 26.99
N LEU A 20 1.09 -12.72 26.89
CA LEU A 20 -0.12 -13.34 26.34
C LEU A 20 -0.78 -14.32 27.32
N THR A 21 -2.11 -14.34 27.29
CA THR A 21 -2.93 -15.35 27.96
C THR A 21 -3.94 -15.92 26.96
N LYS A 22 -4.06 -17.26 26.90
CA LYS A 22 -5.15 -17.90 26.17
C LYS A 22 -6.40 -17.91 27.05
N THR A 23 -7.46 -17.25 26.60
CA THR A 23 -8.69 -17.03 27.38
C THR A 23 -9.87 -17.88 26.89
N GLY A 24 -9.71 -18.56 25.75
CA GLY A 24 -10.69 -19.51 25.23
C GLY A 24 -10.22 -20.15 23.93
N GLU A 25 -11.12 -20.88 23.28
CA GLU A 25 -10.92 -21.32 21.90
C GLU A 25 -10.86 -20.10 20.98
N HIS A 26 -9.82 -20.02 20.14
CA HIS A 26 -9.49 -18.87 19.28
C HIS A 26 -9.39 -17.51 19.99
N LYS A 27 -9.29 -17.48 21.33
CA LYS A 27 -9.35 -16.24 22.13
C LYS A 27 -8.10 -16.04 22.95
N TYR A 28 -7.50 -14.85 22.81
CA TYR A 28 -6.27 -14.46 23.48
C TYR A 28 -6.42 -13.06 24.08
N THR A 29 -5.61 -12.78 25.10
CA THR A 29 -5.53 -11.45 25.71
C THR A 29 -4.07 -11.09 25.91
N VAL A 30 -3.72 -9.89 25.46
CA VAL A 30 -2.41 -9.27 25.60
C VAL A 30 -2.42 -8.41 26.85
N ASP A 31 -1.35 -8.50 27.65
CA ASP A 31 -1.04 -7.51 28.67
C ASP A 31 -0.35 -6.31 27.99
N SER A 32 -1.15 -5.37 27.48
CA SER A 32 -0.67 -4.25 26.66
C SER A 32 0.31 -3.36 27.44
N ALA A 33 0.08 -3.15 28.74
CA ALA A 33 0.96 -2.34 29.58
C ALA A 33 2.34 -2.99 29.75
N LYS A 34 2.37 -4.31 29.91
CA LYS A 34 3.63 -5.05 29.98
C LYS A 34 4.34 -5.12 28.64
N LEU A 35 3.59 -5.32 27.56
CA LEU A 35 4.13 -5.30 26.19
C LEU A 35 4.78 -3.93 25.89
N ASP A 36 4.06 -2.83 26.13
CA ASP A 36 4.56 -1.46 25.96
C ASP A 36 5.81 -1.19 26.80
N LYS A 37 5.83 -1.64 28.06
CA LYS A 37 7.02 -1.52 28.92
C LYS A 37 8.22 -2.27 28.32
N LEU A 38 8.03 -3.52 27.90
CA LEU A 38 9.11 -4.32 27.31
C LEU A 38 9.67 -3.65 26.05
N THR A 39 8.81 -3.17 25.17
CA THR A 39 9.21 -2.46 23.95
C THR A 39 10.01 -1.19 24.26
N LYS A 40 9.60 -0.40 25.26
CA LYS A 40 10.35 0.78 25.75
C LYS A 40 11.72 0.43 26.32
N ASP A 41 11.85 -0.76 26.91
CA ASP A 41 13.12 -1.31 27.40
C ASP A 41 13.94 -1.98 26.29
N ASN A 42 13.55 -1.84 25.01
CA ASN A 42 14.16 -2.45 23.83
C ASN A 42 14.14 -4.00 23.86
N LEU A 43 13.13 -4.57 24.51
CA LEU A 43 12.85 -6.00 24.56
C LEU A 43 11.60 -6.28 23.72
N TYR A 44 11.75 -7.09 22.67
CA TYR A 44 10.66 -7.46 21.77
C TYR A 44 10.22 -8.90 22.08
N PRO A 45 9.11 -9.08 22.82
CA PRO A 45 8.71 -10.41 23.28
C PRO A 45 8.17 -11.31 22.16
N GLY A 46 7.79 -10.73 21.01
CA GLY A 46 7.39 -11.41 19.78
C GLY A 46 8.12 -10.83 18.57
N LEU A 47 7.91 -11.45 17.42
CA LEU A 47 8.43 -11.07 16.10
C LEU A 47 7.52 -10.09 15.36
N SER A 48 6.32 -9.80 15.87
CA SER A 48 5.33 -8.94 15.21
C SER A 48 5.17 -9.35 13.74
N GLU A 49 5.27 -8.41 12.80
CA GLU A 49 5.11 -8.63 11.36
C GLU A 49 6.14 -9.61 10.77
N LEU A 50 7.21 -9.95 11.50
CA LEU A 50 8.21 -10.93 11.12
C LEU A 50 7.85 -12.37 11.54
N LEU A 51 6.62 -12.62 12.02
CA LEU A 51 6.20 -13.98 12.36
C LEU A 51 6.29 -14.92 11.16
N VAL A 52 6.69 -16.16 11.41
CA VAL A 52 6.65 -17.22 10.40
C VAL A 52 5.35 -18.00 10.59
N GLY A 53 4.26 -17.38 10.13
CA GLY A 53 2.93 -17.97 10.14
C GLY A 53 1.80 -17.01 9.83
N TRP A 54 0.59 -17.36 10.25
CA TRP A 54 -0.63 -16.62 9.96
C TRP A 54 -1.54 -16.66 11.18
N ILE A 55 -2.25 -15.56 11.42
CA ILE A 55 -3.29 -15.47 12.44
C ILE A 55 -4.65 -15.71 11.76
N PRO A 56 -5.36 -16.81 12.09
CA PRO A 56 -6.68 -17.07 11.53
C PRO A 56 -7.68 -15.95 11.75
N ASN A 57 -8.56 -15.74 10.77
CA ASN A 57 -9.60 -14.71 10.81
C ASN A 57 -10.57 -14.91 11.99
N GLU A 58 -10.78 -16.16 12.44
CA GLU A 58 -11.59 -16.44 13.63
C GLU A 58 -10.91 -16.10 14.96
N VAL A 59 -9.61 -15.79 14.96
CA VAL A 59 -8.87 -15.47 16.19
C VAL A 59 -9.23 -14.08 16.69
N ILE A 60 -9.56 -14.00 17.97
CA ILE A 60 -9.83 -12.75 18.68
C ILE A 60 -8.72 -12.50 19.68
N ILE A 61 -8.00 -11.40 19.51
CA ILE A 61 -6.94 -10.96 20.41
C ILE A 61 -7.38 -9.66 21.07
N LYS A 62 -7.60 -9.68 22.38
CA LYS A 62 -7.92 -8.48 23.16
C LYS A 62 -6.67 -7.80 23.66
N GLY A 63 -6.60 -6.47 23.60
CA GLY A 63 -5.45 -5.70 24.09
C GLY A 63 -4.29 -5.60 23.10
N ASP A 64 -4.50 -6.00 21.84
CA ASP A 64 -3.60 -5.65 20.75
C ASP A 64 -3.87 -4.19 20.34
N THR A 65 -3.24 -3.25 21.06
CA THR A 65 -3.47 -1.82 20.85
C THR A 65 -3.05 -1.38 19.45
N HIS A 66 -2.08 -2.04 18.84
CA HIS A 66 -1.64 -1.72 17.49
C HIS A 66 -2.72 -2.08 16.46
N ALA A 67 -3.32 -3.27 16.57
CA ALA A 67 -4.44 -3.65 15.72
C ALA A 67 -5.65 -2.73 15.93
N ASP A 68 -5.99 -2.38 17.18
CA ASP A 68 -7.09 -1.48 17.49
C ASP A 68 -6.88 -0.07 16.89
N GLU A 69 -5.66 0.48 16.99
CA GLU A 69 -5.29 1.77 16.38
C GLU A 69 -5.38 1.72 14.85
N LEU A 70 -4.88 0.65 14.22
CA LEU A 70 -4.98 0.46 12.77
C LEU A 70 -6.44 0.37 12.32
N ILE A 71 -7.30 -0.33 13.07
CA ILE A 71 -8.73 -0.39 12.78
C ILE A 71 -9.35 1.01 12.86
N GLU A 72 -9.04 1.78 13.90
CA GLU A 72 -9.57 3.13 14.07
C GLU A 72 -9.13 4.08 12.95
N VAL A 73 -7.85 4.07 12.58
CA VAL A 73 -7.33 4.85 11.45
C VAL A 73 -7.97 4.43 10.13
N ASN A 74 -8.25 3.13 9.96
CA ASN A 74 -8.89 2.62 8.75
C ASN A 74 -10.36 3.04 8.60
N LYS A 75 -11.08 3.31 9.69
CA LYS A 75 -12.51 3.71 9.64
C LYS A 75 -12.74 4.97 8.82
N VAL A 76 -11.80 5.93 8.88
CA VAL A 76 -11.92 7.19 8.12
C VAL A 76 -11.86 6.98 6.60
N TYR A 77 -11.44 5.78 6.15
CA TYR A 77 -11.32 5.40 4.76
C TYR A 77 -12.39 4.39 4.32
N GLU A 78 -13.35 4.01 5.17
CA GLU A 78 -14.35 2.98 4.84
C GLU A 78 -15.21 3.36 3.63
N GLU A 79 -15.62 4.63 3.53
CA GLU A 79 -16.39 5.14 2.39
C GLU A 79 -15.58 5.02 1.09
N GLN A 80 -14.34 5.50 1.07
CA GLN A 80 -13.46 5.45 -0.09
C GLN A 80 -13.16 4.00 -0.48
N ARG A 81 -12.94 3.12 0.49
CA ARG A 81 -12.75 1.68 0.25
C ARG A 81 -14.00 1.01 -0.32
N SER A 82 -15.20 1.46 0.05
CA SER A 82 -16.45 0.92 -0.51
C SER A 82 -16.61 1.22 -2.01
N HIS A 83 -15.91 2.24 -2.51
CA HIS A 83 -15.88 2.59 -3.93
C HIS A 83 -14.77 1.87 -4.71
N PHE A 84 -13.87 1.16 -4.04
CA PHE A 84 -12.78 0.45 -4.67
C PHE A 84 -13.23 -0.93 -5.18
N ASP A 85 -13.15 -1.14 -6.48
CA ASP A 85 -13.28 -2.43 -7.13
C ASP A 85 -11.88 -3.07 -7.28
N PRO A 86 -11.55 -4.14 -6.53
CA PRO A 86 -10.21 -4.75 -6.54
C PRO A 86 -9.84 -5.40 -7.87
N VAL A 87 -10.79 -5.52 -8.80
CA VAL A 87 -10.55 -6.00 -10.16
C VAL A 87 -10.40 -4.83 -11.14
N LYS A 88 -11.23 -3.78 -11.00
CA LYS A 88 -11.30 -2.71 -12.00
C LYS A 88 -10.46 -1.48 -11.71
N ASP A 89 -10.11 -1.22 -10.45
CA ASP A 89 -9.48 0.05 -10.07
C ASP A 89 -7.96 -0.04 -9.92
N TYR A 90 -7.36 -1.20 -10.24
CA TYR A 90 -5.94 -1.42 -10.06
C TYR A 90 -5.39 -2.47 -11.04
N ILE A 91 -4.25 -2.17 -11.67
CA ILE A 91 -3.51 -3.13 -12.50
C ILE A 91 -2.70 -4.05 -11.56
N PRO A 92 -2.90 -5.38 -11.58
CA PRO A 92 -2.23 -6.30 -10.65
C PRO A 92 -0.70 -6.22 -10.64
N ASP A 93 -0.07 -6.37 -9.46
CA ASP A 93 1.39 -6.30 -9.28
C ASP A 93 2.19 -7.28 -10.16
N TYR A 94 1.58 -8.40 -10.59
CA TYR A 94 2.24 -9.36 -11.48
C TYR A 94 2.37 -8.86 -12.93
N VAL A 95 1.67 -7.78 -13.29
CA VAL A 95 1.73 -7.17 -14.62
C VAL A 95 3.05 -6.41 -14.73
N ASN A 96 4.00 -7.03 -15.43
CA ASN A 96 5.33 -6.48 -15.63
C ASN A 96 5.55 -6.19 -17.12
N MET A 97 5.34 -4.93 -17.50
CA MET A 97 5.47 -4.48 -18.88
C MET A 97 6.90 -4.66 -19.43
N ASP A 98 7.94 -4.48 -18.62
CA ASP A 98 9.34 -4.66 -19.05
C ASP A 98 9.60 -6.09 -19.56
N ASN A 99 9.00 -7.08 -18.90
CA ASN A 99 9.14 -8.49 -19.26
C ASN A 99 8.14 -8.93 -20.35
N MET A 100 6.93 -8.37 -20.35
CA MET A 100 5.84 -8.82 -21.21
C MET A 100 5.78 -8.09 -22.57
N ASP A 101 6.12 -6.80 -22.63
CA ASP A 101 6.28 -6.02 -23.86
C ASP A 101 7.34 -4.91 -23.67
N PRO A 102 8.63 -5.24 -23.85
CA PRO A 102 9.73 -4.29 -23.68
C PRO A 102 9.61 -3.04 -24.57
N SER A 103 8.86 -3.13 -25.68
CA SER A 103 8.70 -2.02 -26.62
C SER A 103 7.80 -0.92 -26.07
N ASP A 104 6.74 -1.28 -25.34
CA ASP A 104 5.86 -0.34 -24.66
C ASP A 104 6.59 0.33 -23.48
N SER A 105 7.36 -0.44 -22.70
CA SER A 105 8.18 0.10 -21.61
C SER A 105 9.23 1.10 -22.11
N ALA A 106 9.91 0.80 -23.21
CA ALA A 106 10.92 1.69 -23.79
C ALA A 106 10.31 3.03 -24.26
N LYS A 107 9.13 2.99 -24.87
CA LYS A 107 8.39 4.19 -25.29
C LYS A 107 7.97 5.03 -24.09
N LEU A 108 7.35 4.40 -23.08
CA LEU A 108 6.97 5.09 -21.84
C LEU A 108 8.17 5.72 -21.17
N SER A 109 9.29 5.02 -21.06
CA SER A 109 10.51 5.52 -20.42
C SER A 109 11.06 6.78 -21.12
N THR A 110 11.07 6.79 -22.45
CA THR A 110 11.57 7.93 -23.24
C THR A 110 10.65 9.14 -23.11
N SER A 111 9.35 8.97 -23.37
CA SER A 111 8.38 10.08 -23.29
C SER A 111 8.19 10.58 -21.85
N ASN A 112 8.22 9.70 -20.83
CA ASN A 112 8.07 10.12 -19.44
C ASN A 112 9.21 11.04 -18.96
N ALA A 113 10.45 10.81 -19.42
CA ALA A 113 11.56 11.68 -19.03
C ALA A 113 11.33 13.13 -19.51
N GLU A 114 10.87 13.29 -20.75
CA GLU A 114 10.60 14.61 -21.34
C GLU A 114 9.33 15.25 -20.75
N ILE A 115 8.27 14.47 -20.55
CA ILE A 115 7.03 14.90 -19.91
C ILE A 115 7.32 15.39 -18.49
N ASN A 116 8.02 14.61 -17.68
CA ASN A 116 8.31 14.96 -16.29
C ASN A 116 9.11 16.26 -16.18
N ASN A 117 10.13 16.44 -17.04
CA ASN A 117 10.91 17.68 -17.08
C ASN A 117 10.01 18.89 -17.41
N THR A 118 9.12 18.75 -18.41
CA THR A 118 8.19 19.81 -18.83
C THR A 118 7.19 20.15 -17.74
N VAL A 119 6.54 19.12 -17.16
CA VAL A 119 5.55 19.25 -16.07
C VAL A 119 6.18 19.94 -14.86
N MET A 120 7.36 19.49 -14.43
CA MET A 120 8.05 20.06 -13.27
C MET A 120 8.38 21.54 -13.47
N GLN A 121 8.92 21.92 -14.63
CA GLN A 121 9.29 23.31 -14.92
C GLN A 121 8.06 24.22 -14.97
N LYS A 122 6.99 23.81 -15.67
CA LYS A 122 5.76 24.60 -15.80
C LYS A 122 5.02 24.73 -14.47
N THR A 123 4.88 23.64 -13.73
CA THR A 123 4.26 23.64 -12.40
C THR A 123 5.01 24.58 -11.45
N ALA A 124 6.35 24.50 -11.40
CA ALA A 124 7.15 25.39 -10.54
C ALA A 124 7.00 26.87 -10.94
N ALA A 125 6.96 27.17 -12.24
CA ALA A 125 6.75 28.52 -12.75
C ALA A 125 5.37 29.06 -12.34
N TRP A 126 4.29 28.29 -12.56
CA TRP A 126 2.93 28.72 -12.24
C TRP A 126 2.70 28.87 -10.74
N MET A 127 3.24 27.96 -9.92
CA MET A 127 3.16 28.09 -8.46
C MET A 127 3.87 29.35 -7.95
N SER A 128 4.96 29.76 -8.62
CA SER A 128 5.78 30.89 -8.16
C SER A 128 5.31 32.24 -8.71
N LYS A 129 4.78 32.26 -9.94
CA LYS A 129 4.56 33.49 -10.72
C LYS A 129 3.16 33.62 -11.30
N GLY A 130 2.29 32.61 -11.16
CA GLY A 130 1.02 32.55 -11.88
C GLY A 130 1.21 32.32 -13.38
N GLY A 131 0.17 32.60 -14.18
CA GLY A 131 0.21 32.50 -15.64
C GLY A 131 -0.32 31.17 -16.23
N ILE A 132 -0.96 30.33 -15.41
CA ILE A 132 -1.46 29.02 -15.88
C ILE A 132 -2.58 29.17 -16.90
N ASP A 133 -3.53 30.09 -16.67
CA ASP A 133 -4.72 30.24 -17.52
C ASP A 133 -4.34 30.66 -18.95
N GLU A 134 -3.29 31.48 -19.11
CA GLU A 134 -2.81 31.92 -20.42
C GLU A 134 -1.94 30.88 -21.14
N GLU A 135 -1.28 30.00 -20.39
CA GLU A 135 -0.32 29.02 -20.95
C GLU A 135 -0.89 27.61 -21.09
N TRP A 136 -2.03 27.31 -20.46
CA TRP A 136 -2.57 25.95 -20.31
C TRP A 136 -2.73 25.21 -21.64
N ASP A 137 -3.40 25.83 -22.61
CA ASP A 137 -3.68 25.18 -23.91
C ASP A 137 -2.40 24.87 -24.69
N ALA A 138 -1.40 25.74 -24.63
CA ALA A 138 -0.11 25.53 -25.27
C ALA A 138 0.68 24.43 -24.56
N TYR A 139 0.62 24.39 -23.24
CA TYR A 139 1.22 23.34 -22.42
C TYR A 139 0.61 21.97 -22.73
N CYS A 140 -0.72 21.83 -22.81
CA CYS A 140 -1.36 20.57 -23.17
C CYS A 140 -0.90 20.08 -24.55
N LYS A 141 -0.85 20.97 -25.56
CA LYS A 141 -0.34 20.63 -26.89
C LYS A 141 1.14 20.23 -26.86
N GLN A 142 1.95 20.86 -26.01
CA GLN A 142 3.34 20.48 -25.81
C GLN A 142 3.43 19.06 -25.26
N LEU A 143 2.67 18.73 -24.21
CA LEU A 143 2.65 17.38 -23.64
C LEU A 143 2.21 16.32 -24.66
N ASP A 144 1.19 16.64 -25.47
CA ASP A 144 0.75 15.75 -26.56
C ASP A 144 1.87 15.52 -27.58
N SER A 145 2.61 16.57 -27.96
CA SER A 145 3.69 16.48 -28.94
C SER A 145 4.89 15.65 -28.49
N ILE A 146 5.10 15.52 -27.18
CA ILE A 146 6.19 14.73 -26.57
C ILE A 146 5.73 13.33 -26.12
N GLY A 147 4.50 12.94 -26.49
CA GLY A 147 4.02 11.56 -26.37
C GLY A 147 3.02 11.29 -25.25
N LEU A 148 2.41 12.29 -24.62
CA LEU A 148 1.42 12.06 -23.57
C LEU A 148 0.27 11.16 -24.04
N GLN A 149 -0.27 11.41 -25.23
CA GLN A 149 -1.39 10.62 -25.76
C GLN A 149 -0.99 9.17 -26.06
N ASP A 150 0.25 8.93 -26.47
CA ASP A 150 0.73 7.57 -26.71
C ASP A 150 0.98 6.83 -25.39
N ASN A 151 1.49 7.54 -24.37
CA ASN A 151 1.60 7.00 -23.02
C ASN A 151 0.23 6.60 -22.46
N ILE A 152 -0.80 7.44 -22.63
CA ILE A 152 -2.17 7.14 -22.21
C ILE A 152 -2.70 5.87 -22.90
N LYS A 153 -2.49 5.72 -24.22
CA LYS A 153 -2.92 4.52 -24.96
C LYS A 153 -2.22 3.25 -24.47
N ILE A 154 -0.92 3.33 -24.17
CA ILE A 154 -0.18 2.19 -23.62
C ILE A 154 -0.78 1.79 -22.28
N TRP A 155 -0.97 2.73 -21.36
CA TRP A 155 -1.58 2.43 -20.06
C TRP A 155 -3.02 1.90 -20.21
N GLN A 156 -3.81 2.43 -21.14
CA GLN A 156 -5.17 1.92 -21.41
C GLN A 156 -5.14 0.47 -21.93
N LYS A 157 -4.19 0.12 -22.83
CA LYS A 157 -4.00 -1.27 -23.30
C LYS A 157 -3.75 -2.21 -22.11
N TRP A 158 -2.86 -1.84 -21.19
CA TRP A 158 -2.55 -2.66 -20.02
C TRP A 158 -3.72 -2.76 -19.05
N TYR A 159 -4.40 -1.64 -18.80
CA TYR A 159 -5.63 -1.60 -18.01
C TYR A 159 -6.68 -2.57 -18.60
N ASP A 160 -7.09 -2.35 -19.85
CA ASP A 160 -8.10 -3.16 -20.54
C ASP A 160 -7.74 -4.66 -20.59
N THR A 161 -6.46 -5.00 -20.53
CA THR A 161 -6.01 -6.39 -20.56
C THR A 161 -6.16 -7.08 -19.20
N TYR A 162 -5.91 -6.35 -18.10
CA TYR A 162 -5.72 -6.96 -16.78
C TYR A 162 -6.76 -6.57 -15.72
N THR A 163 -7.66 -5.62 -16.01
CA THR A 163 -8.70 -5.15 -15.06
C THR A 163 -10.12 -5.54 -15.47
N LYS A 164 -10.27 -6.76 -16.02
CA LYS A 164 -11.55 -7.32 -16.53
C LYS A 164 -12.25 -8.24 -15.54
#